data_AF-A0A497RHY7-F1
#
_entry.id   AF-A0A497RHY7-F1
#
_cell.length_a   1.000
_cell.length_b   1.000
_cell.length_c   1.000
_cell.angle_alpha   90.00
_cell.angle_beta   90.00
_cell.angle_gamma   90.00
#
_symmetry.space_group_name_H-M   'P 1'
#
loop_
_entity.id
_entity.type
_entity.pdbx_description
1 polymer ?
#
loop_
_entity_poly.entity_id
_entity_poly.type
_entity_poly.pdbx_seq_one_letter_code
_entity_poly.pdbx_strand_id
1 'polypeptide(L)'
;MATLNRIAELEAKVLDVLVQCDFLPSSATHSRIAGDIYNLGLQKVLYLADNFSPSQLGRMGYLGCRWLAIAKRDHPNKYQKIIQKLVRL
;
A
#
# COMPACT_ATOMS: atom_id res chain seq x y z
N MET A 1 -4.38 -16.26 17.30
CA MET A 1 -5.41 -16.51 16.26
C MET A 1 -6.10 -15.22 15.79
N ALA A 2 -6.63 -14.36 16.68
CA ALA A 2 -7.33 -13.13 16.26
C ALA A 2 -6.50 -12.15 15.39
N THR A 3 -5.20 -12.01 15.67
CA THR A 3 -4.31 -11.08 14.95
C THR A 3 -4.02 -11.50 13.51
N LEU A 4 -3.84 -12.80 13.26
CA LEU A 4 -3.59 -13.35 11.94
C LEU A 4 -4.82 -13.18 11.02
N ASN A 5 -6.02 -13.30 11.59
CA ASN A 5 -7.25 -13.06 10.84
C ASN A 5 -7.39 -11.59 10.42
N ARG A 6 -7.02 -10.64 11.30
CA ARG A 6 -7.10 -9.20 11.00
C ARG A 6 -6.15 -8.77 9.88
N ILE A 7 -4.93 -9.30 9.84
CA ILE A 7 -4.00 -8.97 8.75
C ILE A 7 -4.45 -9.59 7.42
N ALA A 8 -4.95 -10.83 7.43
CA ALA A 8 -5.48 -11.48 6.22
C ALA A 8 -6.72 -10.74 5.65
N GLU A 9 -7.61 -10.27 6.52
CA GLU A 9 -8.75 -9.42 6.13
C GLU A 9 -8.28 -8.09 5.49
N LEU A 10 -7.27 -7.45 6.09
CA LEU A 10 -6.68 -6.23 5.53
C LEU A 10 -6.00 -6.50 4.18
N GLU A 11 -5.29 -7.61 4.03
CA GLU A 11 -4.68 -8.02 2.77
C GLU A 11 -5.72 -8.19 1.66
N ALA A 12 -6.84 -8.85 1.95
CA ALA A 12 -7.93 -9.04 0.99
C ALA A 12 -8.56 -7.70 0.59
N LYS A 13 -8.81 -6.82 1.56
CA LYS A 13 -9.30 -5.45 1.33
C LYS A 13 -8.35 -4.63 0.44
N VAL A 14 -7.05 -4.69 0.73
CA VAL A 14 -6.03 -4.00 -0.08
C VAL A 14 -5.99 -4.58 -1.49
N LEU A 15 -6.05 -5.91 -1.64
CA LEU A 15 -6.09 -6.55 -2.95
C LEU A 15 -7.28 -6.08 -3.78
N ASP A 16 -8.49 -6.05 -3.20
CA ASP A 16 -9.69 -5.55 -3.88
C ASP A 16 -9.51 -4.09 -4.35
N VAL A 17 -8.96 -3.22 -3.50
CA VAL A 17 -8.63 -1.83 -3.90
C VAL A 17 -7.67 -1.79 -5.09
N LEU A 18 -6.61 -2.59 -5.06
CA LEU A 18 -5.61 -2.63 -6.13
C LEU A 18 -6.20 -3.14 -7.46
N VAL A 19 -7.06 -4.16 -7.41
CA VAL A 19 -7.78 -4.70 -8.58
C VAL A 19 -8.72 -3.65 -9.15
N GLN A 20 -9.52 -2.97 -8.33
CA GLN A 20 -10.43 -1.89 -8.77
C GLN A 20 -9.69 -0.68 -9.36
N CYS A 21 -8.42 -0.50 -9.02
CA CYS A 21 -7.58 0.57 -9.56
C CYS A 21 -6.72 0.13 -10.76
N ASP A 22 -6.83 -1.13 -11.20
CA ASP A 22 -5.99 -1.73 -12.23
C ASP A 22 -4.49 -1.55 -11.91
N PHE A 23 -4.09 -1.80 -10.66
CA PHE A 23 -2.70 -1.62 -10.21
C PHE A 23 -2.22 -2.80 -9.36
N LEU A 24 -1.73 -3.84 -10.02
CA LEU A 24 -1.15 -5.01 -9.35
C LEU A 24 0.20 -5.38 -9.98
N PRO A 25 1.28 -4.62 -9.69
CA PRO A 25 2.58 -4.81 -10.33
C PRO A 25 3.29 -6.11 -9.92
N SER A 26 2.87 -6.73 -8.81
CA SER A 26 3.29 -8.07 -8.42
C SER A 26 2.26 -8.72 -7.50
N SER A 27 2.25 -10.05 -7.45
CA SER A 27 1.39 -10.83 -6.55
C SER A 27 1.63 -10.54 -5.06
N ALA A 28 2.80 -10.01 -4.67
CA ALA A 28 3.11 -9.66 -3.28
C ALA A 28 2.77 -8.19 -2.91
N THR A 29 2.21 -7.41 -3.83
CA THR A 29 2.00 -5.96 -3.62
C THR A 29 0.98 -5.70 -2.52
N HIS A 30 -0.15 -6.43 -2.54
CA HIS A 30 -1.22 -6.26 -1.56
C HIS A 30 -0.76 -6.61 -0.14
N SER A 31 -0.03 -7.72 0.03
CA SER A 31 0.48 -8.15 1.34
C SER A 31 1.52 -7.19 1.91
N ARG A 32 2.40 -6.63 1.06
CA ARG A 32 3.36 -5.61 1.48
C ARG A 32 2.69 -4.31 1.93
N ILE A 33 1.69 -3.84 1.20
CA ILE A 33 0.93 -2.63 1.56
C ILE A 33 0.15 -2.87 2.85
N ALA A 34 -0.58 -3.99 2.95
CA ALA A 34 -1.32 -4.35 4.16
C ALA A 34 -0.40 -4.51 5.37
N GLY A 35 0.77 -5.13 5.21
CA GLY A 35 1.77 -5.25 6.27
C GLY A 35 2.27 -3.88 6.76
N ASP A 36 2.61 -2.97 5.85
CA ASP A 36 3.02 -1.61 6.24
C ASP A 36 1.86 -0.85 6.92
N ILE A 37 0.62 -0.97 6.43
CA ILE A 37 -0.57 -0.35 7.05
C ILE A 37 -0.82 -0.93 8.44
N TYR A 38 -0.71 -2.24 8.60
CA TYR A 38 -0.92 -2.93 9.87
C TYR A 38 0.12 -2.49 10.92
N ASN A 39 1.39 -2.36 10.52
CA ASN A 39 2.48 -2.02 11.44
C ASN A 39 2.60 -0.52 11.74
N LEU A 40 2.30 0.35 10.77
CA LEU A 40 2.56 1.80 10.87
C LEU A 40 1.28 2.64 10.99
N GLY A 41 0.13 2.08 10.61
CA GLY A 41 -1.10 2.80 10.39
C GLY A 41 -1.16 3.48 9.02
N LEU A 42 -2.37 3.57 8.46
CA LEU A 42 -2.59 4.09 7.11
C LEU A 42 -2.05 5.51 6.92
N GLN A 43 -2.28 6.42 7.87
CA GLN A 43 -1.80 7.81 7.77
C GLN A 43 -0.28 7.89 7.60
N LYS A 44 0.48 7.05 8.34
CA LYS A 44 1.93 7.04 8.24
C LYS A 44 2.40 6.46 6.91
N VAL A 45 1.74 5.41 6.42
CA VAL A 45 2.01 4.83 5.09
C VAL A 45 1.82 5.87 3.99
N LEU A 46 0.71 6.60 4.00
CA LEU A 46 0.43 7.65 3.01
C LEU A 46 1.47 8.76 3.08
N TYR A 47 1.77 9.26 4.29
CA TYR A 47 2.83 10.25 4.50
C TYR A 47 4.17 9.80 3.94
N LEU A 48 4.59 8.56 4.21
CA LEU A 48 5.87 8.02 3.73
C LEU A 48 5.89 7.90 2.20
N ALA A 49 4.80 7.39 1.60
CA ALA A 49 4.68 7.28 0.15
C ALA A 49 4.69 8.64 -0.56
N ASP A 50 4.10 9.67 0.05
CA ASP A 50 4.05 11.02 -0.51
C ASP A 50 5.37 11.78 -0.40
N ASN A 51 6.17 11.53 0.63
CA ASN A 51 7.33 12.37 0.96
C ASN A 51 8.69 11.72 0.66
N PHE A 52 8.76 10.41 0.41
CA PHE A 52 10.02 9.70 0.18
C PHE A 52 10.06 9.03 -1.19
N SER A 53 11.28 8.90 -1.74
CA SER A 53 11.50 8.18 -3.00
C SER A 53 11.38 6.66 -2.82
N PRO A 54 11.03 5.90 -3.88
CA PRO A 54 11.00 4.44 -3.84
C PRO A 54 12.29 3.80 -3.30
N SER A 55 13.45 4.37 -3.65
CA SER A 55 14.77 3.87 -3.21
C SER A 55 15.01 4.10 -1.72
N GLN A 56 14.60 5.26 -1.17
CA GLN A 56 14.69 5.51 0.27
C GLN A 56 13.80 4.54 1.04
N LEU A 57 12.54 4.38 0.62
CA LEU A 57 11.59 3.48 1.26
C LEU A 57 12.06 2.01 1.19
N GLY A 58 12.66 1.61 0.07
CA GLY A 58 13.27 0.29 -0.07
C GLY A 58 14.43 0.06 0.90
N ARG A 59 15.31 1.05 1.12
CA ARG A 59 16.40 0.97 2.11
C ARG A 59 15.89 0.95 3.55
N MET A 60 14.75 1.58 3.83
CA MET A 60 14.11 1.58 5.15
C MET A 60 13.29 0.31 5.43
N GLY A 61 13.08 -0.55 4.43
CA GLY A 61 12.29 -1.78 4.57
C GLY A 61 10.78 -1.61 4.37
N TYR A 62 10.29 -0.41 4.05
CA TYR A 62 8.86 -0.13 3.83
C TYR A 62 8.45 -0.47 2.40
N LEU A 63 8.30 -1.77 2.13
CA LEU A 63 8.07 -2.28 0.78
C LEU A 63 6.68 -1.94 0.23
N GLY A 64 5.66 -1.81 1.08
CA GLY A 64 4.33 -1.35 0.70
C GLY A 64 4.33 0.14 0.35
N CYS A 65 4.93 0.96 1.22
CA CYS A 65 5.14 2.39 0.95
C CYS A 65 5.92 2.61 -0.34
N ARG A 66 6.95 1.78 -0.60
CA ARG A 66 7.71 1.82 -1.86
C ARG A 66 6.81 1.61 -3.08
N TRP A 67 5.91 0.63 -3.06
CA TRP A 67 4.99 0.39 -4.17
C TRP A 67 4.04 1.56 -4.40
N LEU A 68 3.54 2.17 -3.32
CA LEU A 68 2.73 3.37 -3.40
C LEU A 68 3.51 4.56 -3.99
N ALA A 69 4.77 4.75 -3.59
CA ALA A 69 5.64 5.77 -4.16
C ALA A 69 5.95 5.53 -5.65
N ILE A 70 6.09 4.26 -6.07
CA ILE A 70 6.21 3.87 -7.49
C ILE A 70 4.93 4.21 -8.24
N ALA A 71 3.76 3.85 -7.68
CA ALA A 71 2.47 4.19 -8.27
C ALA A 71 2.32 5.71 -8.44
N LYS A 72 2.70 6.50 -7.44
CA LYS A 72 2.69 7.97 -7.52
C LYS A 72 3.55 8.50 -8.66
N ARG A 73 4.76 7.97 -8.82
CA ARG A 73 5.73 8.40 -9.82
C ARG A 73 5.34 7.99 -11.24
N ASP A 74 4.95 6.73 -11.42
CA ASP A 74 4.80 6.12 -12.74
C ASP A 74 3.34 6.13 -13.22
N HIS A 75 2.37 6.18 -12.28
CA HIS A 75 0.93 6.11 -12.56
C HIS A 75 0.12 7.04 -11.62
N PRO A 76 0.35 8.37 -11.63
CA PRO A 76 -0.23 9.31 -10.67
C PRO A 76 -1.77 9.24 -10.59
N ASN A 77 -2.45 9.00 -11.72
CA ASN A 77 -3.90 8.83 -11.77
C ASN A 77 -4.37 7.56 -11.02
N LYS A 78 -3.62 6.45 -11.13
CA LYS A 78 -3.92 5.21 -10.40
C LYS A 78 -3.63 5.41 -8.90
N TYR A 79 -2.53 6.07 -8.58
CA TYR A 79 -2.18 6.41 -7.20
C TYR A 79 -3.28 7.19 -6.47
N GLN A 80 -3.81 8.24 -7.09
CA GLN A 80 -4.92 9.01 -6.50
C GLN A 80 -6.15 8.13 -6.22
N LYS A 81 -6.54 7.26 -7.16
CA LYS A 81 -7.65 6.33 -6.97
C LYS A 81 -7.39 5.33 -5.83
N ILE A 82 -6.17 4.81 -5.74
CA ILE A 82 -5.76 3.89 -4.68
C ILE A 82 -5.91 4.58 -3.32
N ILE A 83 -5.34 5.78 -3.13
CA ILE A 83 -5.43 6.51 -1.85
C ILE A 83 -6.88 6.77 -1.45
N GLN A 84 -7.71 7.27 -2.37
CA GLN A 84 -9.10 7.58 -2.10
C GLN A 84 -9.89 6.35 -1.60
N LYS A 85 -9.56 5.16 -2.12
CA LYS A 85 -10.17 3.91 -1.69
C LYS A 85 -9.56 3.37 -0.40
N LEU A 86 -8.24 3.45 -0.23
CA LEU A 86 -7.55 3.00 0.99
C LEU A 86 -8.04 3.74 2.24
N VAL A 87 -8.33 5.04 2.13
CA VAL A 87 -8.87 5.87 3.23
C VAL A 87 -10.28 5.44 3.68
N ARG A 88 -10.96 4.60 2.90
CA ARG A 88 -12.31 4.08 3.19
C ARG A 88 -12.32 2.63 3.70
N LEU A 89 -11.16 2.01 3.91
CA LEU A 89 -11.02 0.62 4.39
C LEU A 89 -11.39 0.43 5.87
#